data_AF-A0A372GN02-F1
#
_entry.id   AF-A0A372GN02-F1
#
_cell.length_a   1.000
_cell.length_b   1.000
_cell.length_c   1.000
_cell.angle_alpha   90.00
_cell.angle_beta   90.00
_cell.angle_gamma   90.00
#
_symmetry.space_group_name_H-M   'P 1'
#
loop_
_entity.id
_entity.type
_entity.pdbx_description
1 polymer ?
#
loop_
_entity_poly.entity_id
_entity_poly.type
_entity_poly.pdbx_seq_one_letter_code
_entity_poly.pdbx_strand_id
1 'polypeptide(L)'
;MILLSNVRSEGSDLAHLAAELDIPTIAGLQHQGDVSVIPAAMASPDYQPAVTQVPASGIAVVHGEAGGHTHLLLASGDVRYEAAHGAADDITLGSLEVGDGATAWLDHPEHGNTGIAPGRYVLRRKREMAPRVLDPEARRKREQARKQARKQAARDQAIREQAAREQEWNASVRFVAD
;
A
#
# COMPACT_ATOMS: atom_id res chain seq x y z
N MET A 1 38.47 25.33 -1.30
CA MET A 1 37.43 24.62 -2.06
C MET A 1 36.08 25.11 -1.53
N ILE A 2 35.56 26.18 -2.14
CA ILE A 2 34.35 26.88 -1.68
C ILE A 2 33.20 26.33 -2.51
N LEU A 3 32.27 25.60 -1.88
CA LEU A 3 30.99 25.24 -2.47
C LEU A 3 30.11 26.48 -2.50
N LEU A 4 30.00 27.10 -3.66
CA LEU A 4 28.90 28.02 -3.99
C LEU A 4 27.83 27.18 -4.70
N SER A 5 26.73 26.88 -4.02
CA SER A 5 25.48 26.48 -4.67
C SER A 5 24.37 27.41 -4.20
N ASN A 6 24.41 28.65 -4.67
CA ASN A 6 23.25 29.54 -4.65
C ASN A 6 22.39 29.21 -5.86
N VAL A 7 21.58 28.15 -5.77
CA VAL A 7 20.42 28.03 -6.67
C VAL A 7 19.33 28.93 -6.10
N ARG A 8 19.27 30.15 -6.61
CA ARG A 8 18.06 30.97 -6.50
C ARG A 8 17.18 30.57 -7.68
N SER A 9 16.21 29.71 -7.43
CA SER A 9 15.10 29.52 -8.37
C SER A 9 14.33 30.83 -8.42
N GLU A 10 14.28 31.48 -9.58
CA GLU A 10 13.31 32.56 -9.76
C GLU A 10 11.90 31.94 -9.72
N GLY A 11 10.97 32.58 -9.01
CA GLY A 11 9.64 32.02 -8.73
C GLY A 11 8.82 31.70 -9.98
N SER A 12 9.23 32.14 -11.17
CA SER A 12 8.63 31.78 -12.46
C SER A 12 8.83 30.32 -12.84
N ASP A 13 9.99 29.73 -12.53
CA ASP A 13 10.30 28.34 -12.90
C ASP A 13 9.49 27.36 -12.05
N LEU A 14 9.27 27.68 -10.77
CA LEU A 14 8.38 26.92 -9.89
C LEU A 14 6.90 27.14 -10.24
N ALA A 15 6.53 28.34 -10.72
CA ALA A 15 5.16 28.59 -11.17
C ALA A 15 4.80 27.79 -12.43
N HIS A 16 5.74 27.64 -13.37
CA HIS A 16 5.53 26.80 -14.56
C HIS A 16 5.47 25.30 -14.18
N LEU A 17 6.31 24.85 -13.24
CA LEU A 17 6.25 23.47 -12.73
C LEU A 17 4.94 23.19 -11.97
N ALA A 18 4.47 24.15 -11.17
CA ALA A 18 3.18 24.06 -10.46
C ALA A 18 1.98 24.11 -11.41
N ALA A 19 2.11 24.77 -12.57
CA ALA A 19 1.05 24.84 -13.59
C ALA A 19 0.96 23.58 -14.48
N GLU A 20 2.00 22.75 -14.54
CA GLU A 20 2.08 21.56 -15.40
C GLU A 20 2.08 20.22 -14.64
N LEU A 21 2.01 20.23 -13.32
CA LEU A 21 1.88 19.01 -12.52
C LEU A 21 0.43 18.52 -12.55
N ASP A 22 0.12 17.68 -13.54
CA ASP A 22 -1.13 16.92 -13.57
C ASP A 22 -1.10 15.87 -12.45
N ILE A 23 -1.81 16.14 -11.35
CA ILE A 23 -1.90 15.22 -10.22
C ILE A 23 -2.91 14.14 -10.59
N PRO A 24 -2.50 12.86 -10.68
CA PRO A 24 -3.41 11.79 -11.08
C PRO A 24 -4.57 11.70 -10.09
N THR A 25 -5.78 11.75 -10.64
CA THR A 25 -7.02 11.57 -9.89
C THR A 25 -7.49 10.14 -10.04
N ILE A 26 -7.44 9.39 -8.94
CA ILE A 26 -7.71 7.95 -8.94
C ILE A 26 -9.14 7.70 -8.46
N ALA A 27 -9.89 6.96 -9.27
CA ALA A 27 -11.14 6.33 -8.84
C ALA A 27 -10.83 4.91 -8.33
N GLY A 28 -11.40 4.55 -7.19
CA GLY A 28 -11.26 3.19 -6.64
C GLY A 28 -10.35 3.11 -5.41
N LEU A 29 -9.90 1.88 -5.12
CA LEU A 29 -9.04 1.60 -3.97
C LEU A 29 -7.64 2.16 -4.21
N GLN A 30 -7.14 2.96 -3.27
CA GLN A 30 -5.79 3.51 -3.31
C GLN A 30 -5.19 3.70 -1.92
N HIS A 31 -3.88 3.90 -1.88
CA HIS A 31 -3.12 4.07 -0.64
C HIS A 31 -2.04 5.13 -0.79
N GLN A 32 -1.83 5.92 0.26
CA GLN A 32 -0.71 6.85 0.39
C GLN A 32 -0.21 6.76 1.83
N GLY A 33 1.08 6.45 2.02
CA GLY A 33 1.66 6.28 3.36
C GLY A 33 0.81 5.36 4.24
N ASP A 34 0.30 5.92 5.34
CA ASP A 34 -0.54 5.25 6.33
C ASP A 34 -2.04 5.37 6.05
N VAL A 35 -2.46 6.00 4.95
CA VAL A 35 -3.87 6.19 4.62
C VAL A 35 -4.29 5.29 3.47
N SER A 36 -5.47 4.70 3.61
CA SER A 36 -6.16 3.94 2.57
C SER A 36 -7.45 4.67 2.22
N VAL A 37 -7.69 4.91 0.93
CA VAL A 37 -8.95 5.43 0.41
C VAL A 37 -9.70 4.25 -0.20
N ILE A 38 -10.79 3.85 0.43
CA ILE A 38 -11.51 2.62 0.10
C ILE A 38 -12.90 3.00 -0.42
N PRO A 39 -13.31 2.58 -1.63
CA PRO A 39 -14.68 2.81 -2.10
C PRO A 39 -15.71 2.31 -1.08
N ALA A 40 -16.75 3.09 -0.80
CA ALA A 40 -17.76 2.76 0.21
C ALA A 40 -18.47 1.42 -0.07
N ALA A 41 -18.56 1.00 -1.34
CA ALA A 41 -19.07 -0.31 -1.72
C ALA A 41 -18.23 -1.50 -1.21
N MET A 42 -16.95 -1.29 -0.91
CA MET A 42 -16.03 -2.30 -0.36
C MET A 42 -15.95 -2.24 1.18
N ALA A 43 -16.44 -1.16 1.79
CA ALA A 43 -16.34 -0.86 3.21
C ALA A 43 -17.69 -0.41 3.80
N SER A 44 -18.80 -0.92 3.27
CA SER A 44 -20.14 -0.40 3.55
C SER A 44 -20.54 -0.35 5.03
N PRO A 45 -20.13 -1.29 5.90
CA PRO A 45 -20.43 -1.21 7.34
C PRO A 45 -19.85 0.04 8.02
N ASP A 46 -18.76 0.58 7.50
CA ASP A 46 -18.00 1.66 8.14
C ASP A 46 -18.28 3.03 7.48
N TYR A 47 -19.06 3.05 6.40
CA TYR A 47 -19.45 4.29 5.73
C TYR A 47 -20.59 4.97 6.49
N GLN A 48 -20.38 6.25 6.82
CA GLN A 48 -21.41 7.15 7.30
C GLN A 48 -21.54 8.32 6.33
N PRO A 49 -22.75 8.86 6.08
CA PRO A 49 -22.90 10.02 5.21
C PRO A 49 -22.03 11.19 5.68
N ALA A 50 -21.15 11.68 4.80
CA ALA A 50 -20.31 12.81 5.09
C ALA A 50 -21.09 14.12 4.89
N VAL A 51 -21.20 14.96 5.91
CA VAL A 51 -22.00 16.20 5.84
C VAL A 51 -21.16 17.47 5.98
N THR A 52 -19.99 17.37 6.60
CA THR A 52 -19.13 18.52 6.86
C THR A 52 -18.25 18.84 5.65
N GLN A 53 -18.33 20.07 5.14
CA GLN A 53 -17.50 20.50 4.00
C GLN A 53 -16.02 20.56 4.38
N VAL A 54 -15.14 20.08 3.50
CA VAL A 54 -13.69 20.23 3.68
C VAL A 54 -13.30 21.70 3.48
N PRO A 55 -12.72 22.38 4.48
CA PRO A 55 -12.32 23.77 4.34
C PRO A 55 -11.11 23.91 3.41
N ALA A 56 -10.90 25.12 2.88
CA ALA A 56 -9.75 25.42 2.02
C ALA A 56 -8.38 25.18 2.71
N SER A 57 -8.34 25.24 4.05
CA SER A 57 -7.15 24.90 4.84
C SER A 57 -6.86 23.39 4.92
N GLY A 58 -7.79 22.56 4.47
CA GLY A 58 -7.73 21.10 4.60
C GLY A 58 -8.08 20.57 5.99
N ILE A 59 -8.11 19.23 6.09
CA ILE A 59 -8.36 18.47 7.33
C ILE A 59 -7.22 17.48 7.53
N ALA A 60 -6.58 17.50 8.69
CA ALA A 60 -5.60 16.47 9.06
C ALA A 60 -6.32 15.16 9.38
N VAL A 61 -6.32 14.20 8.44
CA VAL A 61 -6.97 12.89 8.63
C VAL A 61 -6.09 11.92 9.42
N VAL A 62 -4.78 12.12 9.38
CA VAL A 62 -3.80 11.50 10.28
C VAL A 62 -2.95 12.62 10.86
N HIS A 63 -2.73 12.58 12.18
CA HIS A 63 -1.86 13.53 12.87
C HIS A 63 -0.52 12.83 13.13
N GLY A 64 0.58 13.42 12.64
CA GLY A 64 1.92 13.02 13.02
C GLY A 64 2.41 13.72 14.28
N GLU A 65 3.29 13.09 15.04
CA GLU A 65 4.08 13.80 16.06
C GLU A 65 4.92 14.88 15.38
N ALA A 66 4.87 16.12 15.91
CA ALA A 66 5.52 17.29 15.33
C ALA A 66 5.20 17.57 13.83
N GLY A 67 4.06 17.08 13.31
CA GLY A 67 3.60 17.35 11.94
C GLY A 67 4.26 16.52 10.84
N GLY A 68 5.29 15.71 11.16
CA GLY A 68 6.06 14.95 10.16
C GLY A 68 5.31 13.80 9.47
N HIS A 69 4.21 13.32 10.06
CA HIS A 69 3.39 12.23 9.52
C HIS A 69 1.94 12.65 9.23
N THR A 70 1.68 13.96 9.14
CA THR A 70 0.34 14.47 8.93
C THR A 70 -0.10 14.25 7.50
N HIS A 71 -1.20 13.52 7.30
CA HIS A 71 -1.85 13.42 6.00
C HIS A 71 -2.96 14.45 5.96
N LEU A 72 -2.87 15.38 5.01
CA LEU A 72 -3.81 16.49 4.87
C LEU A 72 -4.78 16.20 3.74
N LEU A 73 -6.08 16.16 4.06
CA LEU A 73 -7.16 16.09 3.08
C LEU A 73 -7.47 17.50 2.59
N LEU A 74 -7.27 17.73 1.30
CA LEU A 74 -7.58 18.97 0.59
C LEU A 74 -8.76 18.77 -0.36
N ALA A 75 -9.38 19.87 -0.78
CA ALA A 75 -10.58 19.83 -1.61
C ALA A 75 -10.68 20.99 -2.60
N SER A 76 -11.27 20.69 -3.75
CA SER A 76 -11.80 21.66 -4.72
C SER A 76 -13.20 21.21 -5.14
N GLY A 77 -14.18 22.10 -4.99
CA GLY A 77 -15.60 21.80 -5.26
C GLY A 77 -16.36 21.23 -4.04
N ASP A 78 -17.44 20.48 -4.30
CA ASP A 78 -18.24 19.82 -3.28
C ASP A 78 -17.51 18.56 -2.76
N VAL A 79 -16.74 18.74 -1.68
CA VAL A 79 -16.10 17.65 -0.97
C VAL A 79 -16.50 17.72 0.50
N ARG A 80 -17.06 16.63 1.00
CA ARG A 80 -17.51 16.49 2.38
C ARG A 80 -16.75 15.37 3.07
N TYR A 81 -16.37 15.59 4.31
CA TYR A 81 -15.68 14.62 5.15
C TYR A 81 -16.30 14.59 6.54
N GLU A 82 -16.55 13.41 7.07
CA GLU A 82 -17.00 13.22 8.44
C GLU A 82 -16.04 12.28 9.16
N ALA A 83 -15.42 12.77 10.23
CA ALA A 83 -14.50 11.98 11.03
C ALA A 83 -15.24 10.84 11.74
N ALA A 84 -14.61 9.68 11.81
CA ALA A 84 -15.13 8.58 12.61
C ALA A 84 -14.85 8.85 14.10
N HIS A 85 -15.79 8.45 14.95
CA HIS A 85 -15.69 8.52 16.42
C HIS A 85 -15.67 7.12 17.03
N GLY A 86 -14.94 6.20 16.39
CA GLY A 86 -14.81 4.80 16.80
C GLY A 86 -14.00 4.62 18.09
N ALA A 87 -13.90 3.35 18.52
CA ALA A 87 -13.05 2.97 19.65
C ALA A 87 -11.57 3.30 19.37
N ALA A 88 -10.75 3.35 20.42
CA ALA A 88 -9.33 3.72 20.33
C ALA A 88 -8.49 2.81 19.40
N ASP A 89 -8.98 1.59 19.11
CA ASP A 89 -8.36 0.61 18.22
C ASP A 89 -8.98 0.56 16.81
N ASP A 90 -10.00 1.37 16.55
CA ASP A 90 -10.59 1.54 15.23
C ASP A 90 -9.57 2.23 14.30
N ILE A 91 -9.43 1.66 13.11
CA ILE A 91 -8.55 2.19 12.07
C ILE A 91 -9.31 3.09 11.09
N THR A 92 -10.63 3.18 11.22
CA THR A 92 -11.46 4.07 10.41
C THR A 92 -11.20 5.51 10.81
N LEU A 93 -10.79 6.33 9.84
CA LEU A 93 -10.53 7.75 10.04
C LEU A 93 -11.80 8.57 9.83
N GLY A 94 -12.60 8.18 8.82
CA GLY A 94 -13.83 8.89 8.47
C GLY A 94 -14.37 8.50 7.11
N SER A 95 -15.49 9.10 6.75
CA SER A 95 -16.14 8.95 5.45
C SER A 95 -15.95 10.20 4.61
N LEU A 96 -15.70 10.00 3.32
CA LEU A 96 -15.45 11.06 2.34
C LEU A 96 -16.47 10.93 1.20
N GLU A 97 -17.08 12.05 0.84
CA GLU A 97 -17.91 12.19 -0.35
C GLU A 97 -17.30 13.27 -1.25
N VAL A 98 -16.97 12.88 -2.48
CA VAL A 98 -16.47 13.78 -3.53
C VAL A 98 -17.58 13.89 -4.57
N GLY A 99 -18.14 15.09 -4.72
CA GLY A 99 -19.22 15.37 -5.67
C GLY A 99 -18.76 15.36 -7.12
N ASP A 100 -19.72 15.39 -8.05
CA ASP A 100 -19.44 15.46 -9.47
C ASP A 100 -18.70 16.76 -9.83
N GLY A 101 -17.62 16.63 -10.60
CA GLY A 101 -16.75 17.76 -10.95
C GLY A 101 -15.87 18.29 -9.81
N ALA A 102 -15.97 17.70 -8.61
CA ALA A 102 -15.08 17.99 -7.48
C ALA A 102 -13.85 17.07 -7.50
N THR A 103 -12.82 17.46 -6.75
CA THR A 103 -11.63 16.62 -6.52
C THR A 103 -11.15 16.82 -5.10
N ALA A 104 -10.84 15.71 -4.43
CA ALA A 104 -10.12 15.74 -3.15
C ALA A 104 -8.68 15.30 -3.37
N TRP A 105 -7.76 15.75 -2.51
CA TRP A 105 -6.38 15.29 -2.53
C TRP A 105 -5.95 14.86 -1.14
N LEU A 106 -5.10 13.84 -1.08
CA LEU A 106 -4.27 13.58 0.09
C LEU A 106 -2.87 14.14 -0.17
N ASP A 107 -2.49 15.13 0.62
CA ASP A 107 -1.16 15.72 0.64
C ASP A 107 -0.35 15.11 1.79
N HIS A 108 0.86 14.67 1.46
CA HIS A 108 1.87 14.28 2.43
C HIS A 108 3.26 14.68 1.91
N PRO A 109 4.12 15.35 2.71
CA PRO A 109 5.42 15.83 2.24
C PRO A 109 6.32 14.75 1.61
N GLU A 110 6.23 13.50 2.09
CA GLU A 110 7.03 12.38 1.57
C GLU A 110 6.47 11.74 0.30
N HIS A 111 5.19 11.96 -0.01
CA HIS A 111 4.50 11.24 -1.09
C HIS A 111 3.88 12.17 -2.13
N GLY A 112 3.95 13.48 -1.92
CA GLY A 112 3.29 14.48 -2.74
C GLY A 112 1.77 14.41 -2.61
N ASN A 113 1.09 14.82 -3.68
CA ASN A 113 -0.36 14.82 -3.75
C ASN A 113 -0.89 13.62 -4.55
N THR A 114 -1.96 13.02 -4.06
CA THR A 114 -2.73 12.02 -4.83
C THR A 114 -4.18 12.45 -4.89
N GLY A 115 -4.74 12.54 -6.10
CA GLY A 115 -6.14 12.94 -6.31
C GLY A 115 -7.12 11.80 -6.08
N ILE A 116 -8.31 12.14 -5.60
CA ILE A 116 -9.43 11.24 -5.36
C ILE A 116 -10.60 11.70 -6.25
N ALA A 117 -11.03 10.82 -7.14
CA ALA A 117 -12.12 11.08 -8.07
C ALA A 117 -13.49 11.18 -7.37
N PRO A 118 -14.51 11.77 -8.02
CA PRO A 118 -15.89 11.74 -7.55
C PRO A 118 -16.33 10.34 -7.07
N GLY A 119 -17.06 10.30 -5.95
CA GLY A 119 -17.52 9.06 -5.34
C GLY A 119 -17.60 9.11 -3.82
N ARG A 120 -17.90 7.96 -3.23
CA ARG A 120 -18.02 7.76 -1.78
C ARG A 120 -16.92 6.83 -1.31
N TYR A 121 -16.23 7.22 -0.24
CA TYR A 121 -15.06 6.51 0.26
C TYR A 121 -15.07 6.43 1.79
N VAL A 122 -14.40 5.42 2.30
CA VAL A 122 -14.00 5.28 3.70
C VAL A 122 -12.49 5.44 3.75
N LEU A 123 -12.02 6.38 4.57
CA LEU A 123 -10.61 6.58 4.86
C LEU A 123 -10.23 5.70 6.05
N ARG A 124 -9.15 4.94 5.92
CA ARG A 124 -8.61 4.11 7.02
C ARG A 124 -7.12 4.28 7.20
N ARG A 125 -6.67 4.20 8.45
CA ARG A 125 -5.27 4.09 8.82
C ARG A 125 -4.75 2.68 8.55
N LYS A 126 -3.50 2.58 8.10
CA LYS A 126 -2.75 1.33 8.11
C LYS A 126 -2.26 1.09 9.54
N ARG A 127 -2.27 -0.18 9.93
CA ARG A 127 -1.68 -0.64 11.18
C ARG A 127 -0.75 -1.78 10.87
N GLU A 128 0.39 -1.82 11.56
CA GLU A 128 1.24 -2.99 11.51
C GLU A 128 0.47 -4.22 12.02
N MET A 129 0.55 -5.31 11.26
CA MET A 129 0.03 -6.57 11.75
C MET A 129 0.92 -7.01 12.89
N ALA A 130 0.38 -7.07 14.11
CA ALA A 130 1.09 -7.63 15.25
C ALA A 130 1.72 -8.98 14.83
N PRO A 131 2.97 -9.26 15.21
CA PRO A 131 3.63 -10.50 14.84
C PRO A 131 2.69 -11.64 15.23
N ARG A 132 2.31 -12.46 14.24
CA ARG A 132 1.44 -13.60 14.49
C ARG A 132 2.08 -14.40 15.63
N VAL A 133 1.42 -14.40 16.79
CA VAL A 133 1.81 -15.26 17.91
C VAL A 133 1.52 -16.68 17.45
N LEU A 134 2.52 -17.30 16.84
CA LEU A 134 2.50 -18.74 16.64
C LEU A 134 2.75 -19.32 18.01
N ASP A 135 1.79 -20.10 18.51
CA ASP A 135 2.03 -21.03 19.60
C ASP A 135 3.40 -21.74 19.35
N PRO A 136 4.30 -21.78 20.35
CA PRO A 136 5.61 -22.41 20.22
C PRO A 136 5.56 -23.82 19.62
N GLU A 137 4.50 -24.60 19.89
CA GLU A 137 4.34 -25.94 19.30
C GLU A 137 3.99 -25.87 17.82
N ALA A 138 3.04 -25.00 17.43
CA ALA A 138 2.73 -24.75 16.03
C ALA A 138 3.97 -24.28 15.23
N ARG A 139 4.84 -23.47 15.84
CA ARG A 139 6.12 -23.04 15.24
C ARG A 139 7.07 -24.23 15.03
N ARG A 140 7.26 -25.06 16.05
CA ARG A 140 8.12 -26.27 15.98
C ARG A 140 7.61 -27.26 14.93
N LYS A 141 6.30 -27.52 14.89
CA LYS A 141 5.67 -28.43 13.92
C LYS A 141 5.88 -27.96 12.48
N ARG A 142 5.73 -26.65 12.22
CA ARG A 142 6.00 -26.05 10.91
C ARG A 142 7.48 -26.16 10.51
N GLU A 143 8.39 -25.92 11.44
CA GLU A 143 9.82 -26.04 11.18
C GLU A 143 10.22 -27.49 10.88
N GLN A 144 9.70 -28.44 11.64
CA GLN A 144 9.89 -29.88 11.39
C GLN A 144 9.33 -30.29 10.03
N ALA A 145 8.11 -29.86 9.68
CA ALA A 145 7.51 -30.13 8.38
C ALA A 145 8.35 -29.56 7.23
N ARG A 146 8.88 -28.33 7.38
CA ARG A 146 9.81 -27.74 6.40
C ARG A 146 11.10 -28.53 6.26
N LYS A 147 11.70 -28.97 7.37
CA LYS A 147 12.92 -29.81 7.35
C LYS A 147 12.66 -31.17 6.70
N GLN A 148 11.52 -31.79 7.00
CA GLN A 148 11.12 -33.06 6.39
C GLN A 148 10.85 -32.91 4.90
N ALA A 149 10.12 -31.88 4.48
CA ALA A 149 9.86 -31.60 3.05
C ALA A 149 11.16 -31.37 2.27
N ARG A 150 12.11 -30.61 2.83
CA ARG A 150 13.44 -30.41 2.22
C ARG A 150 14.22 -31.71 2.10
N LYS A 151 14.21 -32.54 3.16
CA LYS A 151 14.87 -33.85 3.15
C LYS A 151 14.24 -34.80 2.12
N GLN A 152 12.92 -34.78 2.00
CA GLN A 152 12.21 -35.60 1.03
C GLN A 152 12.51 -35.15 -0.39
N ALA A 153 12.45 -33.85 -0.68
CA ALA A 153 12.79 -33.31 -1.99
C ALA A 153 14.23 -33.66 -2.41
N ALA A 154 15.20 -33.59 -1.49
CA ALA A 154 16.57 -33.99 -1.77
C ALA A 154 16.72 -35.50 -2.07
N ARG A 155 15.96 -36.35 -1.37
CA ARG A 155 15.93 -37.79 -1.65
C ARG A 155 15.30 -38.10 -3.00
N ASP A 156 14.17 -37.46 -3.30
CA ASP A 156 13.46 -37.65 -4.57
C ASP A 156 14.34 -37.20 -5.74
N GLN A 157 15.09 -36.11 -5.58
CA GLN A 157 16.07 -35.66 -6.56
C GLN A 157 17.19 -36.71 -6.75
N ALA A 158 17.79 -37.22 -5.67
CA ALA A 158 18.84 -38.22 -5.77
C ALA A 158 18.37 -39.51 -6.46
N ILE A 159 17.14 -39.95 -6.18
CA ILE A 159 16.52 -41.11 -6.85
C ILE A 159 16.36 -40.85 -8.35
N ARG A 160 15.89 -39.65 -8.74
CA ARG A 160 15.75 -39.27 -10.16
C ARG A 160 17.11 -39.24 -10.87
N GLU A 161 18.13 -38.68 -10.23
CA GLU A 161 19.48 -38.63 -10.77
C GLU A 161 20.09 -40.03 -10.93
N GLN A 162 19.87 -40.92 -9.95
CA GLN A 162 20.31 -42.32 -10.06
C GLN A 162 19.60 -43.05 -11.21
N ALA A 163 18.28 -42.91 -11.31
CA ALA A 163 17.50 -43.52 -12.39
C ALA A 163 17.94 -43.00 -13.78
N ALA A 164 18.25 -41.70 -13.90
CA ALA A 164 18.78 -41.13 -15.13
C ALA A 164 20.15 -41.74 -15.50
N ARG A 165 21.06 -41.87 -14.53
CA ARG A 165 22.37 -42.51 -14.75
C ARG A 165 22.25 -43.97 -15.16
N GLU A 166 21.33 -44.72 -14.56
CA GLU A 166 21.06 -46.12 -14.94
C GLU A 166 20.47 -46.22 -16.36
N GLN A 167 19.59 -45.29 -16.75
CA GLN A 167 19.07 -45.22 -18.12
C GLN A 167 20.15 -44.88 -19.14
N GLU A 168 21.01 -43.90 -18.85
CA GLU A 168 22.17 -43.55 -19.70
C GLU A 168 23.15 -44.71 -19.85
N TRP A 169 23.45 -45.41 -18.76
CA TRP A 169 24.28 -46.61 -18.77
C TRP A 169 23.68 -47.71 -19.65
N ASN A 170 22.40 -48.04 -19.45
CA ASN A 170 21.71 -49.07 -20.23
C ASN A 170 21.61 -48.71 -21.72
N ALA A 171 21.42 -47.43 -22.06
CA ALA A 171 21.45 -46.96 -23.44
C ALA A 171 22.85 -47.10 -24.05
N SER A 172 23.90 -46.77 -23.30
CA SER A 172 25.30 -46.89 -23.75
C SER A 172 25.72 -48.34 -23.99
N VAL A 173 25.32 -49.27 -23.12
CA VAL A 173 25.62 -50.71 -23.28
C VAL A 173 24.92 -51.30 -24.50
N ARG A 174 23.69 -50.85 -24.82
CA ARG A 174 22.98 -51.30 -26.03
C ARG A 174 23.68 -50.88 -27.33
N PHE A 175 24.32 -49.72 -27.35
CA PHE A 175 25.04 -49.21 -28.53
C PHE A 175 26.35 -49.96 -28.86
N VAL A 176 26.90 -50.75 -27.92
CA VAL A 176 28.17 -51.50 -28.12
C VAL A 176 27.92 -52.94 -28.58
N ALA A 177 26.66 -53.41 -28.54
CA ALA A 177 26.29 -54.79 -28.85
C ALA A 177 25.69 -55.00 -30.25
N ASP A 178 25.54 -53.94 -31.05
CA ASP A 178 25.18 -53.95 -32.48
C ASP A 178 26.41 -53.73 -33.37
#